data_AF-A0AAW9EHK1-F1
#
_entry.id   AF-A0AAW9EHK1-F1
#
_cell.length_a   1.000
_cell.length_b   1.000
_cell.length_c   1.000
_cell.angle_alpha   90.00
_cell.angle_beta   90.00
_cell.angle_gamma   90.00
#
_symmetry.space_group_name_H-M   'P 1'
#
loop_
_entity.id
_entity.type
_entity.pdbx_description
1 polymer ?
#
loop_
_entity_poly.entity_id
_entity_poly.type
_entity_poly.pdbx_seq_one_letter_code
_entity_poly.pdbx_strand_id
1 'polypeptide(L)'
;SRLSTLLEDSSLPLYLSQLLLKLQQHYHYLVEQIKDLESQLKRKLDEDEVGQRLLSIPCVGTLTASTISTEIGDGTQYASS
;
A
#
# COMPACT_ATOMS: atom_id res chain seq x y z
N SER A 1 -19.34 2.13 -10.78
CA SER A 1 -17.97 2.55 -11.14
C SER A 1 -17.98 3.10 -12.57
N ARG A 2 -17.07 4.00 -12.96
CA ARG A 2 -17.04 4.60 -14.33
C ARG A 2 -16.94 3.56 -15.46
N LEU A 3 -16.43 2.37 -15.17
CA LEU A 3 -16.29 1.27 -16.13
C LEU A 3 -17.63 0.58 -16.42
N SER A 4 -18.53 0.46 -15.43
CA SER A 4 -19.87 -0.10 -15.65
C SER A 4 -20.70 0.75 -16.60
N THR A 5 -20.69 2.07 -16.42
CA THR A 5 -21.41 3.01 -17.31
C THR A 5 -20.83 2.99 -18.73
N LEU A 6 -19.49 2.93 -18.87
CA LEU A 6 -18.86 2.80 -20.18
C LEU A 6 -19.16 1.48 -20.89
N LEU A 7 -19.36 0.39 -20.13
CA LEU A 7 -19.71 -0.90 -20.70
C LEU A 7 -21.17 -0.95 -21.15
N GLU A 8 -22.08 -0.31 -20.43
CA GLU A 8 -23.50 -0.17 -20.79
C GLU A 8 -23.69 0.64 -22.08
N ASP A 9 -22.87 1.67 -22.30
CA ASP A 9 -22.89 2.49 -23.52
C ASP A 9 -22.18 1.83 -24.72
N SER A 10 -21.51 0.69 -24.51
CA SER A 10 -20.72 0.03 -25.54
C SER A 10 -21.44 -1.19 -26.13
N SER A 11 -21.32 -1.41 -27.44
CA SER A 11 -21.89 -2.59 -28.12
C SER A 11 -21.09 -3.88 -27.89
N LEU A 12 -20.47 -4.02 -26.71
CA LEU A 12 -19.61 -5.13 -26.35
C LEU A 12 -20.43 -6.39 -26.03
N PRO A 13 -19.97 -7.59 -26.45
CA PRO A 13 -20.62 -8.84 -26.06
C PRO A 13 -20.68 -8.97 -24.53
N LEU A 14 -21.84 -9.36 -24.00
CA LEU A 14 -22.12 -9.48 -22.56
C LEU A 14 -21.03 -10.25 -21.80
N TYR A 15 -20.51 -11.33 -22.39
CA TYR A 15 -19.45 -12.14 -21.81
C TYR A 15 -18.16 -11.35 -21.56
N LEU A 16 -17.76 -10.50 -22.51
CA LEU A 16 -16.55 -9.69 -22.37
C LEU A 16 -16.75 -8.58 -21.34
N SER A 17 -17.94 -7.97 -21.28
CA SER A 17 -18.30 -7.01 -20.23
C SER A 17 -18.23 -7.61 -18.84
N GLN A 18 -18.71 -8.85 -18.66
CA GLN A 18 -18.62 -9.57 -17.40
C GLN A 18 -17.18 -9.88 -16.98
N LEU A 19 -16.32 -10.26 -17.92
CA LEU A 19 -14.89 -10.48 -17.65
C LEU A 19 -14.20 -9.18 -17.19
N LEU A 20 -14.48 -8.06 -17.85
CA LEU A 20 -13.92 -6.76 -17.49
C LEU A 20 -14.40 -6.27 -16.12
N LEU A 21 -15.68 -6.46 -15.79
CA LEU A 21 -16.22 -6.16 -14.47
C LEU A 21 -15.57 -7.00 -13.37
N LYS A 22 -15.39 -8.32 -13.61
CA LYS A 22 -14.70 -9.22 -12.69
C LYS A 22 -13.25 -8.77 -12.44
N LEU A 23 -12.54 -8.38 -13.49
CA LEU A 23 -11.17 -7.88 -13.38
C LEU A 23 -11.12 -6.56 -12.59
N GLN A 24 -12.03 -5.62 -12.87
CA GLN A 24 -12.12 -4.37 -12.12
C GLN A 24 -12.37 -4.62 -10.63
N GLN A 25 -13.27 -5.53 -10.30
CA GLN A 25 -13.58 -5.84 -8.91
C GLN A 25 -12.35 -6.41 -8.19
N HIS A 26 -11.62 -7.31 -8.84
CA HIS A 26 -10.38 -7.87 -8.27
C HIS A 26 -9.30 -6.81 -8.09
N TYR A 27 -9.16 -5.87 -9.04
CA TYR A 27 -8.26 -4.73 -8.89
C TYR A 27 -8.60 -3.89 -7.66
N HIS A 28 -9.87 -3.52 -7.47
CA HIS A 28 -10.29 -2.73 -6.31
C HIS A 28 -10.02 -3.48 -5.00
N TYR A 29 -10.29 -4.78 -4.97
CA TYR A 29 -10.00 -5.60 -3.81
C TYR A 29 -8.51 -5.58 -3.45
N LEU A 30 -7.62 -5.75 -4.44
CA LEU A 30 -6.17 -5.67 -4.22
C LEU A 30 -5.74 -4.29 -3.71
N VAL A 31 -6.29 -3.21 -4.28
CA VAL A 31 -6.00 -1.84 -3.83
C VAL A 31 -6.37 -1.65 -2.36
N GLU A 32 -7.54 -2.12 -1.94
CA GLU A 32 -7.96 -2.01 -0.54
C GLU A 32 -7.09 -2.87 0.39
N GLN A 33 -6.69 -4.08 -0.04
CA GLN A 33 -5.75 -4.89 0.74
C GLN A 33 -4.38 -4.22 0.90
N ILE A 34 -3.86 -3.56 -0.16
CA ILE A 34 -2.60 -2.82 -0.08
C ILE A 34 -2.71 -1.70 0.94
N LYS A 35 -3.78 -0.89 0.89
CA LYS A 35 -4.00 0.20 1.86
C LYS A 35 -4.09 -0.31 3.29
N ASP A 36 -4.77 -1.43 3.51
CA ASP A 36 -4.88 -2.03 4.82
C ASP A 36 -3.51 -2.49 5.35
N LEU A 37 -2.72 -3.16 4.51
CA LEU A 37 -1.36 -3.57 4.85
C LEU A 37 -0.44 -2.36 5.14
N GLU A 38 -0.52 -1.29 4.33
CA GLU A 38 0.21 -0.04 4.57
C GLU A 38 -0.19 0.60 5.91
N SER A 39 -1.47 0.58 6.26
CA SER A 39 -1.98 1.09 7.54
C SER A 39 -1.46 0.26 8.72
N GLN A 40 -1.48 -1.07 8.60
CA GLN A 40 -0.93 -1.97 9.60
C GLN A 40 0.57 -1.75 9.81
N LEU A 41 1.32 -1.55 8.72
CA LEU A 41 2.76 -1.28 8.76
C LEU A 41 3.04 0.05 9.45
N LYS A 42 2.27 1.10 9.12
CA LYS A 42 2.39 2.41 9.75
C LYS A 42 2.12 2.35 11.24
N ARG A 43 1.06 1.64 11.67
CA ARG A 43 0.75 1.47 13.10
C ARG A 43 1.88 0.76 13.85
N LYS A 44 2.45 -0.31 13.29
CA LYS A 44 3.60 -0.99 13.89
C LYS A 44 4.83 -0.07 13.99
N LEU A 45 5.04 0.81 13.01
CA LEU A 45 6.14 1.76 13.02
C LEU A 45 5.92 2.89 14.04
N ASP A 46 4.68 3.35 14.21
CA ASP A 46 4.32 4.37 15.20
C ASP A 46 4.48 3.84 16.64
N GLU A 47 4.29 2.52 16.84
CA GLU A 47 4.49 1.79 18.10
C GLU A 47 5.97 1.44 18.38
N ASP A 48 6.87 1.59 17.38
CA ASP A 48 8.30 1.29 17.47
C ASP A 48 9.12 2.60 17.63
N GLU A 49 9.69 2.86 18.82
CA GLU A 49 10.50 4.05 19.12
C GLU A 49 11.70 4.20 18.15
N VAL A 50 12.19 3.10 17.57
CA VAL A 50 13.26 3.08 16.56
C VAL A 50 12.74 3.52 15.18
N GLY A 51 11.54 3.08 14.80
CA GLY A 51 10.85 3.46 13.57
C GLY A 51 10.55 4.95 13.47
N GLN A 52 10.11 5.56 14.59
CA GLN A 52 9.89 7.00 14.71
C GLN A 52 11.18 7.81 14.53
N ARG A 53 12.32 7.34 15.06
CA ARG A 53 13.63 7.99 14.86
C ARG A 53 14.08 7.93 13.40
N LEU A 54 13.82 6.82 12.69
CA LEU A 54 14.16 6.70 11.27
C LEU A 54 13.31 7.62 10.37
N LEU A 55 12.04 7.86 10.71
CA LEU A 55 11.18 8.83 10.01
C LEU A 55 11.62 10.30 10.19
N SER A 56 12.42 10.61 11.20
CA SER A 56 12.99 11.95 11.39
C SER A 56 14.13 12.28 10.42
N ILE A 57 14.62 11.28 9.68
CA ILE A 57 15.67 11.43 8.67
C ILE A 57 15.02 11.90 7.36
N PRO A 58 15.47 13.04 6.78
CA PRO A 58 14.94 13.53 5.50
C PRO A 58 15.03 12.45 4.41
N CYS A 59 13.97 12.31 3.61
CA CYS A 59 13.82 11.32 2.53
C CYS A 59 13.64 9.85 2.94
N VAL A 60 13.49 9.54 4.24
CA VAL A 60 13.13 8.19 4.70
C VAL A 60 11.62 8.08 4.86
N GLY A 61 10.95 7.39 3.93
CA GLY A 61 9.52 7.09 4.02
C GLY A 61 9.24 5.86 4.90
N THR A 62 7.97 5.66 5.25
CA THR A 62 7.47 4.53 6.07
C THR A 62 7.93 3.16 5.59
N LEU A 63 7.92 2.92 4.27
CA LEU A 63 8.41 1.67 3.67
C LEU A 63 9.90 1.45 3.97
N THR A 64 10.73 2.48 3.74
CA THR A 64 12.17 2.42 3.95
C THR A 64 12.52 2.30 5.44
N ALA A 65 11.82 3.04 6.30
CA ALA A 65 11.98 2.96 7.75
C ALA A 65 11.67 1.54 8.27
N SER A 66 10.59 0.93 7.79
CA SER A 66 10.23 -0.43 8.20
C SER A 66 11.24 -1.47 7.73
N THR A 67 11.75 -1.38 6.49
CA THR A 67 12.78 -2.30 6.01
C THR A 67 14.08 -2.18 6.81
N ILE A 68 14.49 -0.95 7.13
CA ILE A 68 15.69 -0.68 7.93
C ILE A 68 15.53 -1.22 9.36
N SER A 69 14.38 -0.99 10.01
CA SER A 69 14.12 -1.54 11.36
C SER A 69 14.17 -3.07 11.36
N THR A 70 13.65 -3.73 10.32
CA THR A 70 13.69 -5.19 10.20
C THR A 70 15.06 -5.77 9.85
N GLU A 71 15.89 -5.07 9.07
CA GLU A 71 17.22 -5.55 8.64
C GLU A 71 18.32 -5.21 9.66
N ILE A 72 18.22 -4.07 10.36
CA ILE A 72 19.28 -3.55 11.23
C ILE A 72 19.04 -3.87 12.71
N GLY A 73 17.87 -4.39 13.07
CA GLY A 73 17.61 -5.06 14.36
C GLY A 73 17.62 -4.18 15.61
N ASP A 74 18.17 -2.96 15.56
CA ASP A 74 18.22 -2.05 16.72
C ASP A 74 18.32 -0.56 16.36
N GLY A 75 18.65 -0.17 15.12
CA GLY A 75 18.63 1.24 14.64
C GLY A 75 19.50 2.26 15.41
N THR A 76 20.22 1.82 16.45
CA THR A 76 21.03 2.63 17.37
C THR A 76 22.24 3.29 16.69
N GLN A 77 22.63 2.83 15.51
CA GLN A 77 23.76 3.38 14.75
C GLN A 77 23.46 4.69 13.99
N TYR A 78 22.19 5.10 13.85
CA TYR A 78 21.83 6.37 13.19
C TYR A 78 21.49 7.50 14.16
N ALA A 79 21.45 7.23 15.47
CA ALA A 79 21.21 8.26 16.48
C ALA A 79 22.45 9.13 16.78
N SER A 80 23.63 8.76 16.24
CA SER A 80 24.87 9.52 16.41
C SER A 80 25.47 9.93 15.06
N SER A 81 25.03 11.07 14.54
CA SER A 81 25.82 12.02 13.74
C SER A 81 25.15 13.39 13.79
#